data_AF-A0A562INE2-F1
#
_entry.id   AF-A0A562INE2-F1
#
_cell.length_a   1.000
_cell.length_b   1.000
_cell.length_c   1.000
_cell.angle_alpha   90.00
_cell.angle_beta   90.00
_cell.angle_gamma   90.00
#
_symmetry.space_group_name_H-M   'P 1'
#
loop_
_entity.id
_entity.type
_entity.pdbx_description
1 polymer ?
#
loop_
_entity_poly.entity_id
_entity_poly.type
_entity_poly.pdbx_seq_one_letter_code
_entity_poly.pdbx_strand_id
1 'polypeptide(L)'
;MMAGPTDGVAARLAAVCVDARGRLRRFDIWDAAARGALLVDAAHVGRLVETADSISLHPAPTGFPPLDRLLTGMAAEPGHPLTWWLDHGDVTMPEVAEACVALGGWRTRRGLLGTRYGVPTALEEQPSGEVAAAVEVLATACGARGRWPEAVFAPELVPTGSLAWICTTVTDHLELVHRRNLRAAGAADGGSSPYY
;
A
#
# COMPACT_ATOMS: atom_id res chain seq x y z
N MET A 1 -9.48 -19.29 9.82
CA MET A 1 -8.79 -18.44 10.81
C MET A 1 -8.57 -17.12 10.10
N MET A 2 -9.18 -16.02 10.54
CA MET A 2 -8.96 -14.73 9.90
C MET A 2 -7.49 -14.35 10.08
N ALA A 3 -6.84 -13.92 9.00
CA ALA A 3 -5.50 -13.38 9.04
C ALA A 3 -5.48 -12.20 10.05
N GLY A 4 -4.44 -12.11 10.88
CA GLY A 4 -4.34 -11.00 11.82
C GLY A 4 -4.19 -9.67 11.08
N PRO A 5 -4.42 -8.52 11.74
CA PRO A 5 -4.22 -7.20 11.12
C PRO A 5 -2.78 -6.99 10.60
N THR A 6 -1.81 -7.78 11.09
CA THR A 6 -0.41 -7.77 10.63
C THR A 6 -0.13 -8.67 9.42
N ASP A 7 -1.16 -9.33 8.87
CA ASP A 7 -1.06 -10.27 7.75
C ASP A 7 -1.83 -9.80 6.50
N GLY A 8 -2.42 -8.59 6.56
CA GLY A 8 -3.14 -7.94 5.47
C GLY A 8 -2.23 -7.47 4.33
N VAL A 9 -2.85 -6.92 3.28
CA VAL A 9 -2.18 -6.39 2.08
C VAL A 9 -1.18 -5.30 2.46
N ALA A 10 -1.53 -4.36 3.34
CA ALA A 10 -0.62 -3.28 3.74
C ALA A 10 0.62 -3.80 4.47
N ALA A 11 0.45 -4.72 5.41
CA ALA A 11 1.56 -5.34 6.12
C ALA A 11 2.46 -6.16 5.16
N ARG A 12 1.87 -6.96 4.27
CA ARG A 12 2.62 -7.75 3.28
C ARG A 12 3.32 -6.87 2.25
N LEU A 13 2.69 -5.79 1.78
CA LEU A 13 3.34 -4.84 0.88
C LEU A 13 4.50 -4.13 1.56
N ALA A 14 4.34 -3.73 2.82
CA ALA A 14 5.43 -3.18 3.62
C ALA A 14 6.59 -4.17 3.73
N ALA A 15 6.30 -5.47 3.93
CA ALA A 15 7.32 -6.53 4.00
C ALA A 15 8.11 -6.64 2.69
N VAL A 16 7.42 -6.60 1.54
CA VAL A 16 8.09 -6.62 0.21
C VAL A 16 9.04 -5.44 0.03
N CYS A 17 8.73 -4.30 0.65
CA CYS A 17 9.59 -3.11 0.61
C CYS A 17 10.80 -3.17 1.56
N VAL A 18 10.92 -4.20 2.41
CA VAL A 18 12.08 -4.38 3.29
C VAL A 18 13.20 -5.07 2.51
N ASP A 19 14.40 -4.45 2.49
CA ASP A 19 15.57 -5.03 1.86
C ASP A 19 16.21 -6.17 2.69
N ALA A 20 17.18 -6.87 2.11
CA ALA A 20 17.90 -7.95 2.79
C ALA A 20 18.66 -7.52 4.07
N ARG A 21 18.81 -6.21 4.31
CA ARG A 21 19.43 -5.65 5.52
C ARG A 21 18.39 -5.25 6.58
N GLY A 22 17.10 -5.50 6.32
CA GLY A 22 15.99 -5.12 7.17
C GLY A 22 15.61 -3.65 7.04
N ARG A 23 16.01 -2.95 5.97
CA ARG A 23 15.71 -1.53 5.78
C ARG A 23 14.54 -1.36 4.82
N LEU A 24 13.66 -0.43 5.20
CA LEU A 24 12.57 0.04 4.38
C LEU A 24 13.11 0.85 3.18
N ARG A 25 12.87 0.36 1.94
CA ARG A 25 13.28 1.00 0.68
C ARG A 25 12.41 2.21 0.33
N ARG A 26 13.01 3.39 0.14
CA ARG A 26 12.27 4.62 -0.24
C ARG A 26 12.12 4.75 -1.76
N PHE A 27 10.92 5.12 -2.22
CA PHE A 27 10.60 5.48 -3.60
C PHE A 27 9.42 6.49 -3.63
N ASP A 28 9.27 7.21 -4.74
CA ASP A 28 8.47 8.45 -4.80
C ASP A 28 6.95 8.27 -4.62
N ILE A 29 6.44 7.06 -4.85
CA ILE A 29 5.00 6.75 -4.78
C ILE A 29 4.64 5.90 -3.57
N TRP A 30 5.56 5.80 -2.62
CA TRP A 30 5.48 4.79 -1.58
C TRP A 30 4.35 5.02 -0.57
N ASP A 31 4.14 6.25 -0.15
CA ASP A 31 3.07 6.55 0.80
C ASP A 31 1.68 6.43 0.15
N ALA A 32 1.56 6.74 -1.14
CA ALA A 32 0.34 6.46 -1.91
C ALA A 32 0.08 4.94 -1.99
N ALA A 33 1.12 4.14 -2.18
CA ALA A 33 1.01 2.68 -2.18
C ALA A 33 0.61 2.13 -0.80
N ALA A 34 1.12 2.71 0.29
CA ALA A 34 0.72 2.35 1.65
C ALA A 34 -0.78 2.60 1.88
N ARG A 35 -1.27 3.78 1.51
CA ARG A 35 -2.69 4.13 1.60
C ARG A 35 -3.56 3.27 0.70
N GLY A 36 -3.11 2.98 -0.52
CA GLY A 36 -3.78 2.06 -1.42
C GLY A 36 -3.93 0.66 -0.83
N ALA A 37 -2.86 0.10 -0.27
CA ALA A 37 -2.90 -1.20 0.39
C ALA A 37 -3.85 -1.22 1.60
N LEU A 38 -3.92 -0.14 2.38
CA LEU A 38 -4.86 0.00 3.48
C LEU A 38 -6.32 0.04 3.00
N LEU A 39 -6.61 0.71 1.88
CA LEU A 39 -7.97 0.69 1.30
C LEU A 39 -8.34 -0.70 0.78
N VAL A 40 -7.38 -1.47 0.26
CA VAL A 40 -7.62 -2.87 -0.10
C VAL A 40 -7.90 -3.71 1.14
N ASP A 41 -7.15 -3.53 2.23
CA ASP A 41 -7.45 -4.18 3.52
C ASP A 41 -8.84 -3.80 4.02
N ALA A 42 -9.22 -2.52 3.93
CA ALA A 42 -10.54 -2.04 4.28
C ALA A 42 -11.63 -2.77 3.49
N ALA A 43 -11.44 -2.96 2.18
CA ALA A 43 -12.38 -3.68 1.34
C ALA A 43 -12.44 -5.16 1.72
N HIS A 44 -11.29 -5.79 1.95
CA HIS A 44 -11.19 -7.20 2.30
C HIS A 44 -11.90 -7.54 3.62
N VAL A 45 -11.83 -6.65 4.62
CA VAL A 45 -12.53 -6.84 5.90
C VAL A 45 -13.94 -6.25 5.93
N GLY A 46 -14.47 -5.82 4.79
CA GLY A 46 -15.82 -5.27 4.67
C GLY A 46 -16.01 -3.95 5.42
N ARG A 47 -14.98 -3.11 5.45
CA ARG A 47 -15.02 -1.73 5.97
C ARG A 47 -15.19 -0.69 4.87
N LEU A 48 -14.81 -1.04 3.66
CA LEU A 48 -14.98 -0.25 2.45
C LEU A 48 -15.77 -1.10 1.45
N VAL A 49 -16.97 -0.66 1.07
CA VAL A 49 -17.84 -1.42 0.16
C VAL A 49 -18.20 -0.56 -1.03
N GLU A 50 -17.96 -1.07 -2.23
CA GLU A 50 -18.48 -0.49 -3.46
C GLU A 50 -19.99 -0.75 -3.54
N THR A 51 -20.74 0.31 -3.79
CA THR A 51 -22.17 0.27 -4.10
C THR A 51 -22.37 0.78 -5.54
N ALA A 52 -23.59 0.65 -6.08
CA ALA A 52 -23.86 0.98 -7.48
C ALA A 52 -23.37 2.38 -7.91
N ASP A 53 -23.51 3.37 -7.04
CA ASP A 53 -23.20 4.78 -7.35
C ASP A 53 -22.23 5.45 -6.36
N SER A 54 -21.72 4.69 -5.37
CA SER A 54 -20.95 5.28 -4.27
C SER A 54 -20.10 4.27 -3.52
N ILE A 55 -19.36 4.75 -2.54
CA ILE A 55 -18.62 3.91 -1.59
C ILE A 55 -19.20 4.09 -0.20
N SER A 56 -19.43 2.99 0.50
CA SER A 56 -19.90 2.97 1.88
C SER A 56 -18.77 2.62 2.84
N LEU A 57 -18.68 3.36 3.94
CA LEU A 57 -17.72 3.13 5.02
C LEU A 57 -18.42 2.54 6.24
N HIS A 58 -17.88 1.45 6.77
CA HIS A 58 -18.34 0.92 8.05
C HIS A 58 -17.42 1.42 9.18
N PRO A 59 -17.98 2.03 10.25
CA PRO A 59 -17.19 2.76 11.25
C PRO A 59 -16.51 1.88 12.30
N ALA A 60 -16.71 0.56 12.26
CA ALA A 60 -16.17 -0.33 13.27
C ALA A 60 -14.64 -0.41 13.16
N PRO A 61 -13.89 -0.23 14.26
CA PRO A 61 -12.44 -0.30 14.22
C PRO A 61 -11.96 -1.68 13.75
N THR A 62 -10.82 -1.68 13.07
CA THR A 62 -10.15 -2.86 12.53
C THR A 62 -9.09 -3.39 13.48
N GLY A 63 -8.62 -2.56 14.43
CA GLY A 63 -7.53 -2.90 15.32
C GLY A 63 -6.15 -2.71 14.68
N PHE A 64 -6.09 -2.18 13.45
CA PHE A 64 -4.86 -1.76 12.81
C PHE A 64 -4.80 -0.22 12.77
N PRO A 65 -4.02 0.44 13.65
CA PRO A 65 -4.10 1.89 13.82
C PRO A 65 -3.93 2.74 12.55
N PRO A 66 -3.05 2.41 11.59
CA PRO A 66 -2.96 3.15 10.33
C PRO A 66 -4.26 3.08 9.51
N LEU A 67 -4.89 1.90 9.47
CA LEU A 67 -6.17 1.72 8.79
C LEU A 67 -7.29 2.50 9.49
N ASP A 68 -7.37 2.38 10.81
CA ASP A 68 -8.40 3.06 11.61
C ASP A 68 -8.29 4.59 11.48
N ARG A 69 -7.07 5.14 11.41
CA ARG A 69 -6.85 6.57 11.20
C ARG A 69 -7.31 7.02 9.81
N LEU A 70 -6.92 6.28 8.76
CA LEU A 70 -7.35 6.56 7.40
C LEU A 70 -8.88 6.56 7.27
N LEU A 71 -9.55 5.52 7.80
CA LEU A 71 -11.01 5.42 7.79
C LEU A 71 -11.68 6.53 8.60
N THR A 72 -11.09 6.93 9.73
CA THR A 72 -11.59 8.06 10.54
C THR A 72 -11.52 9.37 9.75
N GLY A 73 -10.42 9.63 9.04
CA GLY A 73 -10.29 10.79 8.16
C GLY A 73 -11.35 10.80 7.06
N MET A 74 -11.53 9.68 6.38
CA MET A 74 -12.54 9.52 5.33
C MET A 74 -13.97 9.76 5.84
N ALA A 75 -14.28 9.28 7.05
CA ALA A 75 -15.58 9.49 7.66
C ALA A 75 -15.82 10.94 8.08
N ALA A 76 -14.77 11.68 8.45
CA ALA A 76 -14.84 13.10 8.79
C ALA A 76 -15.07 13.98 7.54
N GLU A 77 -14.53 13.58 6.39
CA GLU A 77 -14.58 14.35 5.13
C GLU A 77 -15.09 13.50 3.94
N PRO A 78 -16.38 13.10 3.93
CA PRO A 78 -16.93 12.15 2.95
C PRO A 78 -17.06 12.71 1.52
N GLY A 79 -16.81 14.02 1.32
CA GLY A 79 -16.92 14.67 0.01
C GLY A 79 -15.75 14.40 -0.94
N HIS A 80 -14.69 13.75 -0.46
CA HIS A 80 -13.49 13.48 -1.25
C HIS A 80 -13.52 12.10 -1.92
N PRO A 81 -13.11 12.01 -3.21
CA PRO A 81 -12.98 10.71 -3.88
C PRO A 81 -11.83 9.89 -3.30
N LEU A 82 -11.82 8.56 -3.51
CA LEU A 82 -10.74 7.68 -3.02
C LEU A 82 -9.34 8.13 -3.44
N THR A 83 -9.19 8.56 -4.69
CA THR A 83 -7.91 9.03 -5.23
C THR A 83 -7.37 10.25 -4.49
N TRP A 84 -8.24 11.09 -3.93
CA TRP A 84 -7.81 12.19 -3.08
C TRP A 84 -7.12 11.68 -1.81
N TRP A 85 -7.68 10.65 -1.17
CA TRP A 85 -7.09 10.02 0.01
C TRP A 85 -5.77 9.31 -0.30
N LEU A 86 -5.61 8.76 -1.50
CA LEU A 86 -4.32 8.20 -1.95
C LEU A 86 -3.22 9.27 -2.02
N ASP A 87 -3.56 10.51 -2.36
CA ASP A 87 -2.60 11.62 -2.45
C ASP A 87 -2.39 12.36 -1.11
N HIS A 88 -3.47 12.56 -0.34
CA HIS A 88 -3.49 13.51 0.79
C HIS A 88 -3.70 12.84 2.16
N GLY A 89 -3.92 11.53 2.21
CA GLY A 89 -4.00 10.82 3.48
C GLY A 89 -2.71 10.93 4.27
N ASP A 90 -2.83 10.99 5.59
CA ASP A 90 -1.72 11.24 6.52
C ASP A 90 -0.86 9.99 6.80
N VAL A 91 -1.32 8.81 6.38
CA VAL A 91 -0.64 7.54 6.62
C VAL A 91 0.52 7.34 5.66
N THR A 92 1.66 6.93 6.21
CA THR A 92 2.91 6.64 5.49
C THR A 92 3.31 5.17 5.58
N MET A 93 4.17 4.67 4.69
CA MET A 93 4.63 3.27 4.80
C MET A 93 5.40 2.98 6.09
N PRO A 94 6.30 3.87 6.57
CA PRO A 94 6.95 3.66 7.86
C PRO A 94 5.97 3.43 9.01
N GLU A 95 4.84 4.14 9.04
CA GLU A 95 3.81 3.94 10.07
C GLU A 95 3.12 2.57 9.96
N VAL A 96 2.92 2.05 8.74
CA VAL A 96 2.41 0.68 8.53
C VAL A 96 3.36 -0.34 9.13
N ALA A 97 4.66 -0.22 8.86
CA ALA A 97 5.68 -1.11 9.42
C ALA A 97 5.78 -0.99 10.95
N GLU A 98 5.74 0.24 11.48
CA GLU A 98 5.75 0.48 12.93
C GLU A 98 4.52 -0.11 13.63
N ALA A 99 3.34 -0.04 13.01
CA ALA A 99 2.15 -0.69 13.52
C ALA A 99 2.28 -2.23 13.55
N CYS A 100 2.89 -2.83 12.53
CA CYS A 100 3.17 -4.27 12.51
C CYS A 100 4.09 -4.70 13.67
N VAL A 101 5.05 -3.83 14.04
CA VAL A 101 5.94 -4.06 15.19
C VAL A 101 5.20 -3.88 16.50
N ALA A 102 4.40 -2.82 16.63
CA ALA A 102 3.64 -2.53 17.85
C ALA A 102 2.63 -3.63 18.20
N LEU A 103 2.05 -4.27 17.18
CA LEU A 103 1.12 -5.40 17.33
C LEU A 103 1.84 -6.75 17.51
N GLY A 104 3.18 -6.77 17.55
CA GLY A 104 3.97 -7.98 17.78
C GLY A 104 4.12 -8.89 16.56
N GLY A 105 3.56 -8.50 15.40
CA GLY A 105 3.71 -9.25 14.15
C GLY A 105 5.13 -9.16 13.60
N TRP A 106 5.81 -8.02 13.76
CA TRP A 106 7.19 -7.82 13.30
C TRP A 106 8.14 -7.56 14.46
N ARG A 107 9.44 -7.74 14.21
CA ARG A 107 10.51 -7.37 15.16
C ARG A 107 11.26 -6.15 14.68
N THR A 108 11.87 -5.40 15.60
CA THR A 108 12.81 -4.34 15.25
C THR A 108 14.15 -4.52 15.96
N ARG A 109 15.20 -4.07 15.28
CA ARG A 109 16.53 -3.85 15.87
C ARG A 109 16.94 -2.42 15.57
N ARG A 110 17.06 -1.59 16.63
CA ARG A 110 17.62 -0.25 16.51
C ARG A 110 19.14 -0.34 16.41
N GLY A 111 19.73 0.39 15.47
CA GLY A 111 21.17 0.56 15.36
C GLY A 111 21.52 2.02 15.05
N LEU A 112 22.82 2.32 15.04
CA LEU A 112 23.33 3.68 14.78
C LEU A 112 22.90 4.26 13.42
N LEU A 113 22.58 3.41 12.45
CA LEU A 113 22.21 3.77 11.07
C LEU A 113 20.70 3.66 10.81
N GLY A 114 19.88 3.67 11.86
CA GLY A 114 18.41 3.61 11.77
C GLY A 114 17.79 2.29 12.20
N THR A 115 16.46 2.20 12.04
CA THR A 115 15.64 1.04 12.38
C THR A 115 15.81 -0.07 11.36
N ARG A 116 16.00 -1.30 11.83
CA ARG A 116 15.95 -2.51 11.00
C ARG A 116 14.74 -3.35 11.40
N TYR A 117 13.95 -3.75 10.42
CA TYR A 117 12.77 -4.59 10.58
C TYR A 117 13.15 -6.06 10.35
N GLY A 118 12.65 -6.92 11.23
CA GLY A 118 12.64 -8.37 11.05
C GLY A 118 11.22 -8.79 10.75
N VAL A 119 10.98 -9.13 9.48
CA VAL A 119 9.68 -9.60 8.99
C VAL A 119 9.58 -11.12 9.22
N PRO A 120 8.45 -11.66 9.70
CA PRO A 120 8.24 -13.10 9.76
C PRO A 120 8.38 -13.78 8.39
N THR A 121 9.05 -14.92 8.35
CA THR A 121 9.11 -15.77 7.14
C THR A 121 7.73 -16.24 6.67
N ALA A 122 6.74 -16.30 7.56
CA ALA A 122 5.35 -16.62 7.20
C ALA A 122 4.69 -15.56 6.28
N LEU A 123 5.20 -14.32 6.24
CA LEU A 123 4.78 -13.32 5.25
C LEU A 123 5.47 -13.52 3.89
N GLU A 124 6.60 -14.25 3.86
CA GLU A 124 7.31 -14.65 2.64
C GLU A 124 6.71 -15.93 2.03
N GLU A 125 6.07 -16.79 2.83
CA GLU A 125 5.26 -17.89 2.31
C GLU A 125 4.13 -17.30 1.45
N GLN A 126 4.20 -17.54 0.14
CA GLN A 126 3.26 -17.01 -0.84
C GLN A 126 1.84 -17.40 -0.42
N PRO A 127 1.03 -16.45 0.09
CA PRO A 127 -0.36 -16.76 0.36
C PRO A 127 -1.01 -17.12 -0.99
N SER A 128 -1.92 -18.07 -1.00
CA SER A 128 -2.81 -18.27 -2.13
C SER A 128 -4.07 -17.45 -1.92
N GLY A 129 -4.60 -16.81 -2.97
CA GLY A 129 -5.89 -16.13 -2.95
C GLY A 129 -5.82 -14.62 -3.18
N GLU A 130 -6.95 -13.94 -2.97
CA GLU A 130 -7.16 -12.54 -3.38
C GLU A 130 -6.17 -11.57 -2.74
N VAL A 131 -5.87 -11.72 -1.44
CA VAL A 131 -4.90 -10.89 -0.71
C VAL A 131 -3.50 -11.02 -1.31
N ALA A 132 -3.11 -12.24 -1.69
CA ALA A 132 -1.82 -12.49 -2.32
C ALA A 132 -1.70 -11.76 -3.65
N ALA A 133 -2.72 -11.92 -4.49
CA ALA A 133 -2.80 -11.29 -5.79
C ALA A 133 -2.77 -9.76 -5.65
N ALA A 134 -3.50 -9.21 -4.67
CA ALA A 134 -3.49 -7.77 -4.41
C ALA A 134 -2.10 -7.27 -4.03
N VAL A 135 -1.36 -7.99 -3.16
CA VAL A 135 0.02 -7.65 -2.81
C VAL A 135 0.91 -7.66 -4.06
N GLU A 136 0.82 -8.69 -4.90
CA GLU A 136 1.62 -8.80 -6.13
C GLU A 136 1.35 -7.66 -7.11
N VAL A 137 0.07 -7.34 -7.32
CA VAL A 137 -0.38 -6.27 -8.19
C VAL A 137 0.11 -4.91 -7.68
N LEU A 138 -0.07 -4.61 -6.39
CA LEU A 138 0.39 -3.34 -5.80
C LEU A 138 1.92 -3.26 -5.78
N ALA A 139 2.62 -4.35 -5.49
CA ALA A 139 4.09 -4.39 -5.49
C ALA A 139 4.67 -4.13 -6.89
N THR A 140 4.01 -4.62 -7.93
CA THR A 140 4.35 -4.33 -9.34
C THR A 140 4.09 -2.87 -9.66
N ALA A 141 2.88 -2.38 -9.37
CA ALA A 141 2.48 -1.00 -9.63
C ALA A 141 3.34 0.04 -8.91
N CYS A 142 3.86 -0.28 -7.72
CA CYS A 142 4.68 0.66 -6.96
C CYS A 142 6.19 0.41 -7.04
N GLY A 143 6.65 -0.63 -7.74
CA GLY A 143 8.08 -0.97 -7.85
C GLY A 143 8.72 -1.50 -6.56
N ALA A 144 7.93 -2.03 -5.60
CA ALA A 144 8.38 -2.42 -4.25
C ALA A 144 9.59 -3.36 -4.23
N ARG A 145 9.79 -4.16 -5.29
CA ARG A 145 10.88 -5.13 -5.43
C ARG A 145 12.20 -4.53 -5.93
N GLY A 146 12.35 -3.20 -5.86
CA GLY A 146 13.49 -2.50 -6.46
C GLY A 146 13.45 -2.54 -7.99
N ARG A 147 12.25 -2.66 -8.56
CA ARG A 147 11.97 -2.53 -9.99
C ARG A 147 11.35 -1.16 -10.24
N TRP A 148 11.28 -0.78 -11.51
CA TRP A 148 10.49 0.38 -11.89
C TRP A 148 8.99 0.09 -11.66
N PRO A 149 8.19 1.10 -11.27
CA PRO A 149 6.74 1.01 -11.32
C PRO A 149 6.29 0.57 -12.72
N GLU A 150 5.48 -0.48 -12.80
CA GLU A 150 4.96 -1.04 -14.05
C GLU A 150 3.43 -0.92 -14.09
N ALA A 151 2.87 -0.69 -15.28
CA ALA A 151 1.42 -0.72 -15.46
C ALA A 151 0.88 -2.13 -15.22
N VAL A 152 -0.27 -2.22 -14.56
CA VAL A 152 -0.97 -3.48 -14.29
C VAL A 152 -2.18 -3.57 -15.22
N PHE A 153 -2.33 -4.67 -15.93
CA PHE A 153 -3.44 -4.85 -16.87
C PHE A 153 -4.54 -5.74 -16.28
N ALA A 154 -5.69 -5.76 -16.97
CA ALA A 154 -6.86 -6.50 -16.53
C ALA A 154 -6.58 -8.00 -16.23
N PRO A 155 -5.76 -8.74 -17.00
CA PRO A 155 -5.45 -10.14 -16.69
C PRO A 155 -4.71 -10.32 -15.35
N GLU A 156 -3.81 -9.41 -14.96
CA GLU A 156 -3.13 -9.47 -13.66
C GLU A 156 -4.06 -9.16 -12.48
N LEU A 157 -5.16 -8.43 -12.72
CA LEU A 157 -6.16 -8.10 -11.71
C LEU A 157 -7.16 -9.23 -11.47
N VAL A 158 -7.40 -10.14 -12.43
CA VAL A 158 -8.36 -11.25 -12.29
C VAL A 158 -8.20 -12.05 -10.99
N PRO A 159 -6.98 -12.43 -10.55
CA PRO A 159 -6.80 -13.21 -9.32
C PRO A 159 -7.11 -12.45 -8.02
N THR A 160 -7.29 -11.12 -8.07
CA THR A 160 -7.71 -10.32 -6.91
C THR A 160 -9.20 -10.47 -6.58
N GLY A 161 -9.98 -11.09 -7.48
CA GLY A 161 -11.37 -11.49 -7.23
C GLY A 161 -12.25 -10.34 -6.75
N SER A 162 -12.82 -10.47 -5.55
CA SER A 162 -13.69 -9.44 -4.96
C SER A 162 -13.00 -8.09 -4.71
N LEU A 163 -11.66 -8.08 -4.69
CA LEU A 163 -10.83 -6.88 -4.49
C LEU A 163 -10.46 -6.18 -5.80
N ALA A 164 -10.87 -6.69 -6.97
CA ALA A 164 -10.44 -6.18 -8.27
C ALA A 164 -10.78 -4.70 -8.48
N TRP A 165 -11.96 -4.25 -8.04
CA TRP A 165 -12.39 -2.86 -8.21
C TRP A 165 -11.46 -1.88 -7.48
N ILE A 166 -11.07 -2.18 -6.23
CA ILE A 166 -10.19 -1.32 -5.45
C ILE A 166 -8.74 -1.46 -5.89
N CYS A 167 -8.30 -2.67 -6.25
CA CYS A 167 -6.96 -2.88 -6.81
C CYS A 167 -6.78 -2.07 -8.10
N THR A 168 -7.78 -2.10 -9.00
CA THR A 168 -7.80 -1.29 -10.24
C THR A 168 -7.68 0.20 -9.93
N THR A 169 -8.51 0.70 -9.01
CA THR A 169 -8.50 2.12 -8.61
C THR A 169 -7.12 2.55 -8.08
N VAL A 170 -6.50 1.71 -7.26
CA VAL A 170 -5.17 1.99 -6.67
C VAL A 170 -4.08 1.91 -7.74
N THR A 171 -4.05 0.89 -8.59
CA THR A 171 -3.00 0.74 -9.60
C THR A 171 -3.05 1.84 -10.66
N ASP A 172 -4.26 2.22 -11.11
CA ASP A 172 -4.44 3.32 -12.06
C ASP A 172 -3.93 4.64 -11.48
N HIS A 173 -4.21 4.87 -10.19
CA HIS A 173 -3.73 6.06 -9.49
C HIS A 173 -2.22 6.05 -9.34
N LEU A 174 -1.61 4.93 -8.94
CA LEU A 174 -0.15 4.81 -8.83
C LEU A 174 0.55 5.06 -10.17
N GLU A 175 0.00 4.55 -11.27
CA GLU A 175 0.51 4.83 -12.62
C GLU A 175 0.39 6.33 -12.96
N LEU A 176 -0.73 6.97 -12.63
CA LEU A 176 -0.93 8.40 -12.84
C LEU A 176 0.10 9.24 -12.06
N VAL A 177 0.29 8.94 -10.77
CA VAL A 177 1.28 9.62 -9.92
C VAL A 177 2.69 9.40 -10.45
N HIS A 178 3.04 8.17 -10.84
CA HIS A 178 4.34 7.87 -11.42
C HIS A 178 4.60 8.68 -12.69
N ARG A 179 3.64 8.72 -13.63
CA ARG A 179 3.74 9.53 -14.85
C ARG A 179 3.85 11.02 -14.56
N ARG A 180 3.13 11.53 -13.55
CA ARG A 180 3.24 12.92 -13.11
C ARG A 180 4.63 13.22 -12.56
N ASN A 181 5.20 12.33 -11.74
CA ASN A 181 6.55 12.50 -11.18
C ASN A 181 7.62 12.50 -12.28
N LEU A 182 7.52 11.59 -13.26
CA LEU A 182 8.44 11.58 -14.41
C LEU A 182 8.38 12.86 -15.23
N ARG A 183 7.18 13.41 -15.45
CA ARG A 183 7.01 14.70 -16.14
C ARG A 183 7.61 15.85 -15.35
N ALA A 184 7.43 15.86 -14.03
CA ALA A 184 8.00 16.88 -13.15
C ALA A 184 9.53 16.83 -13.13
N ALA A 185 10.11 15.62 -13.07
CA ALA A 185 11.56 15.41 -13.16
C ALA A 185 12.09 15.86 -14.52
N GLY A 186 11.49 15.41 -15.63
CA GLY A 186 11.91 15.82 -16.98
C GLY A 186 11.74 17.32 -17.26
N ALA A 187 10.79 17.99 -16.61
CA ALA A 187 10.64 19.45 -16.67
C ALA A 187 11.67 20.20 -15.80
N ALA A 188 12.12 19.61 -14.69
CA ALA A 188 13.20 20.14 -13.87
C ALA A 188 14.57 19.95 -14.55
N ASP A 189 14.75 18.87 -15.32
CA ASP A 189 15.98 18.49 -16.02
C ASP A 189 16.14 19.16 -17.40
N GLY A 190 15.59 20.38 -17.59
CA GLY A 190 15.76 21.24 -18.77
C GLY A 190 17.21 21.70 -19.06
N GLY A 191 18.19 20.88 -18.65
CA GLY A 191 19.63 20.99 -18.84
C GLY A 191 20.29 19.83 -18.09
N SER A 192 20.49 18.70 -18.78
CA SER A 192 21.08 17.43 -18.33
C SER A 192 20.14 16.45 -17.60
N SER A 193 19.94 15.31 -18.27
CA SER A 193 19.32 14.11 -17.70
C SER A 193 20.19 13.56 -16.54
N PRO A 194 19.66 13.39 -15.33
CA PRO A 194 20.41 12.95 -14.16
C PRO A 194 20.62 11.42 -14.08
N TYR A 195 20.23 10.68 -15.11
CA TYR A 195 20.35 9.22 -15.13
C TYR A 195 21.10 8.74 -16.39
N TYR A 196 22.43 8.78 -16.32
CA TYR A 196 23.35 7.88 -17.03
C TYR A 196 24.09 7.04 -15.99
#